data_AF-A0A831Y7B6-F1
#
_entry.id   AF-A0A831Y7B6-F1
#
_cell.length_a   1.000
_cell.length_b   1.000
_cell.length_c   1.000
_cell.angle_alpha   90.00
_cell.angle_beta   90.00
_cell.angle_gamma   90.00
#
_symmetry.space_group_name_H-M   'P 1'
#
loop_
_entity.id
_entity.type
_entity.pdbx_description
1 polymer ?
#
loop_
_entity_poly.entity_id
_entity_poly.type
_entity_poly.pdbx_seq_one_letter_code
_entity_poly.pdbx_strand_id
1 'polypeptide(L)'
;MPPHCDALAPYTGLKPAGLDAGPVLPIAERAAETGSGAELTAFLAGLLRAENERRLDRLEHLRHRADETVEAARAYVGGMLGLEVWANDLHQRMKAEAHAGEHAHGHEPRPVAHVPEQ
;
A
#
# COMPACT_ATOMS: atom_id res chain seq x y z
N MET A 1 8.04 7.00 57.71
CA MET A 1 8.54 7.38 56.37
C MET A 1 7.75 6.58 55.35
N PRO A 2 7.06 7.23 54.39
CA PRO A 2 6.36 6.52 53.33
C PRO A 2 7.37 5.96 52.30
N PRO A 3 6.99 4.88 51.57
CA PRO A 3 7.88 4.14 50.68
C PRO A 3 8.21 4.90 49.39
N HIS A 4 9.39 4.61 48.88
CA HIS A 4 9.99 5.20 47.69
C HIS A 4 9.07 5.04 46.47
N CYS A 5 8.89 6.14 45.74
CA CYS A 5 8.28 6.12 44.42
C CYS A 5 9.15 5.25 43.51
N ASP A 6 8.56 4.16 43.01
CA ASP A 6 9.10 3.48 41.84
C ASP A 6 9.18 4.49 40.70
N ALA A 7 10.40 4.86 40.33
CA ALA A 7 10.64 5.67 39.17
C ALA A 7 10.15 4.89 37.96
N LEU A 8 9.05 5.34 37.36
CA LEU A 8 8.63 4.92 36.02
C LEU A 8 9.82 5.14 35.09
N ALA A 9 10.47 4.06 34.68
CA ALA A 9 11.47 4.13 33.62
C ALA A 9 10.76 4.70 32.37
N PRO A 10 11.31 5.74 31.74
CA PRO A 10 10.74 6.26 30.50
C PRO A 10 10.67 5.10 29.51
N TYR A 11 9.49 4.87 28.94
CA TYR A 11 9.27 3.85 27.93
C TYR A 11 10.23 4.15 26.78
N THR A 12 11.35 3.44 26.74
CA THR A 12 12.24 3.48 25.58
C THR A 12 11.47 2.79 24.48
N GLY A 13 10.74 3.60 23.71
CA GLY A 13 10.03 3.15 22.52
C GLY A 13 10.96 2.23 21.74
N LEU A 14 10.45 1.03 21.46
CA LEU A 14 11.11 0.07 20.60
C LEU A 14 11.70 0.81 19.40
N LYS A 15 13.03 0.91 19.36
CA LYS A 15 13.73 1.38 18.17
C LYS A 15 13.30 0.44 17.04
N PRO A 16 12.66 0.92 15.95
CA PRO A 16 12.24 0.03 14.88
C PRO A 16 13.46 -0.75 14.41
N ALA A 17 13.37 -2.07 14.50
CA ALA A 17 14.44 -2.98 14.15
C ALA A 17 14.74 -2.85 12.66
N GLY A 18 15.68 -1.98 12.28
CA GLY A 18 16.28 -1.92 10.95
C GLY A 18 15.32 -1.88 9.75
N LEU A 19 14.04 -1.56 9.97
CA LEU A 19 13.03 -1.52 8.93
C LEU A 19 13.17 -0.15 8.28
N ASP A 20 13.90 -0.10 7.17
CA ASP A 20 14.02 1.09 6.34
C ASP A 20 12.68 1.32 5.64
N ALA A 21 11.66 1.73 6.41
CA ALA A 21 10.28 1.91 5.98
C ALA A 21 10.10 3.16 5.08
N GLY A 22 11.22 3.70 4.57
CA GLY A 22 11.28 4.98 3.88
C GLY A 22 10.99 6.16 4.81
N PRO A 23 11.14 7.40 4.31
CA PRO A 23 10.95 8.60 5.12
C PRO A 23 9.49 8.84 5.53
N VAL A 24 8.52 8.07 5.00
CA VAL A 24 7.09 8.29 5.21
C VAL A 24 6.66 8.07 6.67
N LEU A 25 7.23 7.10 7.39
CA LEU A 25 6.90 6.86 8.80
C LEU A 25 7.33 8.06 9.68
N PRO A 26 8.62 8.48 9.65
CA PRO A 26 9.03 9.67 10.41
C PRO A 26 8.24 10.95 10.06
N ILE A 27 7.86 11.13 8.80
CA ILE A 27 7.04 12.29 8.38
C ILE A 27 5.62 12.18 8.96
N ALA A 28 5.03 10.99 8.96
CA ALA A 28 3.70 10.77 9.53
C ALA A 28 3.68 10.94 11.05
N GLU A 29 4.71 10.44 11.76
CA GLU A 29 4.90 10.66 13.20
C GLU A 29 4.96 12.16 13.52
N ARG A 30 5.78 12.92 12.78
CA ARG A 30 5.89 14.37 12.94
C ARG A 30 4.57 15.09 12.67
N ALA A 31 3.79 14.63 11.69
CA ALA A 31 2.46 15.17 11.40
C ALA A 31 1.48 14.94 12.57
N ALA A 32 1.55 13.76 13.22
CA ALA A 32 0.75 13.46 14.40
C ALA A 32 1.17 14.30 15.62
N GLU A 33 2.48 14.50 15.83
CA GLU A 33 3.03 15.31 16.93
C GLU A 33 2.70 16.81 16.78
N THR A 34 2.77 17.33 15.55
CA THR A 34 2.59 18.77 15.26
C THR A 34 1.14 19.13 14.92
N GLY A 35 0.29 18.14 14.65
CA GLY A 35 -1.07 18.34 14.13
C GLY A 35 -1.13 18.89 12.70
N SER A 36 -0.01 18.91 11.97
CA SER A 36 0.07 19.45 10.61
C SER A 36 0.41 18.36 9.59
N GLY A 37 -0.50 18.15 8.63
CA GLY A 37 -0.32 17.17 7.55
C GLY A 37 0.41 17.70 6.31
N ALA A 38 0.96 18.91 6.33
CA ALA A 38 1.48 19.57 5.12
C ALA A 38 2.68 18.84 4.50
N GLU A 39 3.68 18.47 5.32
CA GLU A 39 4.88 17.74 4.87
C GLU A 39 4.50 16.36 4.33
N LEU A 40 3.65 15.63 5.06
CA LEU A 40 3.16 14.31 4.65
C LEU A 40 2.41 14.37 3.31
N THR A 41 1.52 15.36 3.16
CA THR A 41 0.75 15.55 1.93
C THR A 41 1.67 15.84 0.74
N ALA A 42 2.63 16.76 0.91
CA ALA A 42 3.58 17.11 -0.14
C ALA A 42 4.44 15.91 -0.58
N PHE A 43 4.93 15.14 0.39
CA PHE A 43 5.72 13.95 0.13
C PHE A 43 4.94 12.88 -0.65
N LEU A 44 3.73 12.53 -0.18
CA LEU A 44 2.89 11.54 -0.85
C LEU A 44 2.46 11.99 -2.25
N ALA A 45 2.12 13.27 -2.42
CA ALA A 45 1.77 13.82 -3.74
C ALA A 45 2.95 13.78 -4.72
N GLY A 46 4.17 14.04 -4.24
CA GLY A 46 5.39 13.91 -5.05
C GLY A 46 5.64 12.48 -5.52
N LEU A 47 5.52 11.51 -4.61
CA LEU A 47 5.63 10.08 -4.95
C LEU A 47 4.56 9.65 -5.96
N LEU A 48 3.30 10.04 -5.72
CA LEU A 48 2.19 9.74 -6.62
C LEU A 48 2.46 10.27 -8.03
N ARG A 49 2.93 11.52 -8.14
CA ARG A 49 3.26 12.14 -9.42
C ARG A 49 4.33 11.36 -10.18
N ALA A 50 5.47 11.09 -9.53
CA ALA A 50 6.57 10.37 -10.16
C ALA A 50 6.16 8.96 -10.63
N GLU A 51 5.37 8.26 -9.82
CA GLU A 51 4.93 6.90 -10.10
C GLU A 51 3.85 6.82 -11.19
N ASN A 52 3.04 7.88 -11.32
CA ASN A 52 2.08 8.06 -12.40
C ASN A 52 2.80 8.36 -13.73
N GLU A 53 3.72 9.33 -13.74
CA GLU A 53 4.52 9.70 -14.91
C GLU A 53 5.28 8.47 -15.45
N ARG A 54 6.00 7.75 -14.58
CA ARG A 54 6.74 6.53 -14.96
C ARG A 54 5.85 5.46 -15.61
N ARG A 55 4.60 5.29 -15.15
CA ARG A 55 3.65 4.33 -15.74
C ARG A 55 3.16 4.79 -17.10
N LEU A 56 2.81 6.06 -17.22
CA LEU A 56 2.32 6.64 -18.47
C LEU A 56 3.41 6.61 -19.55
N ASP A 57 4.64 6.98 -19.21
CA ASP A 57 5.79 6.90 -20.13
C ASP A 57 5.99 5.47 -20.65
N ARG A 58 5.95 4.48 -19.75
CA ARG A 58 6.03 3.06 -20.13
C ARG A 58 4.86 2.65 -21.02
N LEU A 59 3.64 3.08 -20.70
CA LEU A 59 2.46 2.75 -21.49
C LEU A 59 2.51 3.38 -22.88
N GLU A 60 3.01 4.60 -23.00
CA GLU A 60 3.22 5.29 -24.27
C GLU A 60 4.23 4.55 -25.15
N HIS A 61 5.37 4.13 -24.58
CA HIS A 61 6.33 3.29 -25.29
C HIS A 61 5.73 1.97 -25.80
N LEU A 62 4.87 1.33 -25.02
CA LEU A 62 4.16 0.11 -25.45
C LEU A 62 3.14 0.41 -26.54
N ARG A 63 2.41 1.53 -26.42
CA ARG A 63 1.40 1.97 -27.40
C ARG A 63 1.99 2.16 -28.79
N HIS A 64 3.17 2.78 -28.87
CA HIS A 64 3.85 3.01 -30.16
C HIS A 64 4.21 1.74 -30.92
N ARG A 65 4.30 0.60 -30.21
CA ARG A 65 4.69 -0.69 -30.78
C ARG A 65 3.52 -1.67 -30.90
N ALA A 66 2.33 -1.27 -30.46
CA ALA A 66 1.20 -2.19 -30.26
C ALA A 66 0.75 -2.88 -31.56
N ASP A 67 0.92 -2.24 -32.71
CA ASP A 67 0.53 -2.77 -34.02
C ASP A 67 1.62 -3.64 -34.69
N GLU A 68 2.81 -3.77 -34.08
CA GLU A 68 3.92 -4.55 -34.64
C GLU A 68 3.63 -6.06 -34.62
N THR A 69 3.14 -6.59 -33.49
CA THR A 69 2.82 -8.01 -33.32
C THR A 69 1.71 -8.23 -32.29
N VAL A 70 1.13 -9.45 -32.26
CA VAL A 70 0.14 -9.83 -31.23
C VAL A 70 0.73 -9.77 -29.82
N GLU A 71 2.02 -10.12 -29.66
CA GLU A 71 2.74 -10.02 -28.40
C GLU A 71 2.89 -8.57 -27.96
N ALA A 72 3.19 -7.65 -28.89
CA ALA A 72 3.26 -6.22 -28.61
C ALA A 72 1.90 -5.65 -28.21
N ALA A 73 0.83 -6.02 -28.91
CA ALA A 73 -0.54 -5.68 -28.53
C ALA A 73 -0.89 -6.18 -27.12
N ARG A 74 -0.54 -7.43 -26.80
CA ARG A 74 -0.75 -8.01 -25.46
C ARG A 74 0.04 -7.27 -24.38
N ALA A 75 1.28 -6.87 -24.68
CA ALA A 75 2.10 -6.10 -23.75
C ALA A 75 1.48 -4.72 -23.45
N TYR A 76 0.95 -4.03 -24.47
CA TYR A 76 0.23 -2.77 -24.29
C TYR A 76 -1.03 -2.93 -23.43
N VAL A 77 -1.90 -3.91 -23.74
CA VAL A 77 -3.11 -4.18 -22.95
C VAL A 77 -2.75 -4.54 -21.50
N GLY A 78 -1.73 -5.37 -21.28
CA GLY A 78 -1.25 -5.70 -19.94
C GLY A 78 -0.70 -4.47 -19.19
N GLY A 79 -0.04 -3.55 -19.88
CA GLY A 79 0.39 -2.27 -19.31
C GLY A 79 -0.79 -1.37 -18.92
N MET A 80 -1.81 -1.28 -19.77
CA MET A 80 -3.02 -0.50 -19.53
C MET A 80 -3.80 -1.02 -18.32
N LEU A 81 -4.09 -2.33 -18.28
CA LEU A 81 -4.74 -2.98 -17.14
C LEU A 81 -3.90 -2.82 -15.85
N GLY A 82 -2.58 -2.91 -15.95
CA GLY A 82 -1.69 -2.69 -14.82
C GLY A 82 -1.79 -1.27 -14.24
N LEU A 83 -1.96 -0.25 -15.09
CA LEU A 83 -2.21 1.13 -14.66
C LEU A 83 -3.59 1.26 -13.98
N GLU A 84 -4.64 0.69 -14.58
CA GLU A 84 -6.01 0.74 -14.06
C GLU A 84 -6.13 0.07 -12.68
N VAL A 85 -5.61 -1.14 -12.54
CA VAL A 85 -5.62 -1.90 -11.28
C VAL A 85 -4.84 -1.14 -10.20
N TRP A 86 -3.65 -0.63 -10.52
CA TRP A 86 -2.86 0.15 -9.59
C TRP A 86 -3.59 1.43 -9.13
N ALA A 87 -4.24 2.15 -10.04
CA ALA A 87 -5.00 3.35 -9.71
C ALA A 87 -6.20 3.03 -8.81
N ASN A 88 -6.93 1.95 -9.11
CA ASN A 88 -8.01 1.47 -8.27
C ASN A 88 -7.52 1.10 -6.86
N ASP A 89 -6.44 0.31 -6.75
CA ASP A 89 -5.90 -0.13 -5.47
C ASP A 89 -5.46 1.05 -4.61
N LEU A 90 -4.81 2.05 -5.23
CA LEU A 90 -4.44 3.28 -4.54
C LEU A 90 -5.67 4.03 -4.03
N HIS A 91 -6.69 4.20 -4.87
CA HIS A 91 -7.94 4.86 -4.48
C HIS A 91 -8.66 4.12 -3.34
N GLN A 92 -8.70 2.78 -3.35
CA GLN A 92 -9.26 2.00 -2.25
C GLN A 92 -8.47 2.21 -0.96
N ARG A 93 -7.14 2.17 -1.02
CA ARG A 93 -6.27 2.41 0.14
C ARG A 93 -6.42 3.82 0.71
N MET A 94 -6.60 4.83 -0.14
CA MET A 94 -6.82 6.21 0.30
C MET A 94 -8.18 6.43 0.95
N LYS A 95 -9.19 5.63 0.60
CA LYS A 95 -10.54 5.72 1.17
C LYS A 95 -10.79 4.76 2.34
N ALA A 96 -9.89 3.82 2.58
CA ALA A 96 -10.00 2.89 3.69
C ALA A 96 -9.93 3.64 5.03
N GLU A 97 -10.80 3.28 5.97
CA GLU A 97 -10.68 3.76 7.35
C GLU A 97 -9.45 3.14 8.03
N ALA A 98 -8.83 3.89 8.94
CA ALA A 98 -7.68 3.41 9.69
C ALA A 98 -8.08 2.14 10.48
N HIS A 99 -7.36 1.05 10.24
CA HIS A 99 -7.58 -0.27 10.83
C HIS A 99 -8.87 -1.01 10.41
N ALA A 100 -9.46 -0.72 9.26
CA ALA A 100 -10.46 -1.59 8.62
C ALA A 100 -9.86 -2.89 8.04
N GLY A 101 -8.86 -3.47 8.72
CA GLY A 101 -8.28 -4.76 8.42
C GLY A 101 -8.97 -5.84 9.24
N GLU A 102 -10.13 -6.29 8.79
CA GLU A 102 -10.57 -7.63 9.16
C GLU A 102 -9.59 -8.63 8.52
N HIS A 103 -8.98 -9.46 9.35
CA HIS A 103 -8.36 -10.71 8.93
C HIS A 103 -9.43 -11.66 8.39
N ALA A 104 -10.00 -11.37 7.22
CA ALA A 104 -10.92 -12.27 6.53
C ALA A 104 -10.16 -13.07 5.46
N HIS A 105 -9.24 -13.93 5.90
CA HIS A 105 -8.94 -15.15 5.14
C HIS A 105 -10.14 -16.10 5.29
N GLY A 106 -11.23 -15.79 4.59
CA GLY A 106 -12.34 -16.71 4.39
C GLY A 106 -11.91 -17.81 3.42
N HIS A 107 -11.09 -18.75 3.89
CA HIS A 107 -11.13 -20.10 3.33
C HIS A 107 -12.42 -20.72 3.83
N GLU A 108 -13.50 -20.56 3.08
CA GLU A 108 -14.67 -21.41 3.24
C GLU A 108 -14.31 -22.77 2.61
N PRO A 109 -14.17 -23.85 3.39
CA PRO A 109 -14.04 -25.17 2.80
C PRO A 109 -15.38 -25.51 2.14
N ARG A 110 -15.36 -25.60 0.81
CA ARG A 110 -16.51 -26.04 0.02
C ARG A 110 -16.99 -27.40 0.57
N PRO A 111 -18.25 -27.57 1.00
CA PRO A 111 -18.71 -28.88 1.44
C PRO A 111 -18.66 -29.84 0.24
N VAL A 112 -17.84 -30.89 0.36
CA VAL A 112 -17.85 -32.00 -0.60
C VAL A 112 -19.12 -32.79 -0.34
N ALA A 113 -20.06 -32.74 -1.28
CA ALA A 113 -21.20 -33.63 -1.28
C ALA A 113 -20.71 -35.08 -1.37
N HIS A 114 -20.95 -35.85 -0.30
CA HIS A 114 -20.78 -37.30 -0.30
C HIS A 114 -21.87 -37.90 -1.18
N VAL A 115 -21.48 -38.43 -2.34
CA VAL A 115 -22.36 -39.26 -3.18
C VAL A 115 -22.25 -40.69 -2.63
N PRO A 116 -23.35 -41.30 -2.13
CA PRO A 116 -23.30 -42.70 -1.74
C PRO A 116 -23.24 -43.58 -3.00
N GLU A 117 -22.26 -44.48 -3.02
CA GLU A 117 -22.10 -45.54 -4.03
C GLU A 117 -23.26 -46.55 -3.87
N GLN A 118 -23.91 -46.91 -4.97
CA GLN A 118 -24.94 -47.97 -5.06
C GLN A 118 -24.27 -49.28 -5.46
#